data_AF-A0A2D6X4Q8-F1
#
_entry.id   AF-A0A2D6X4Q8-F1
#
_cell.length_a   1.000
_cell.length_b   1.000
_cell.length_c   1.000
_cell.angle_alpha   90.00
_cell.angle_beta   90.00
_cell.angle_gamma   90.00
#
_symmetry.space_group_name_H-M   'P 1'
#
loop_
_entity.id
_entity.type
_entity.pdbx_description
1 polymer ?
#
loop_
_entity_poly.entity_id
_entity_poly.type
_entity_poly.pdbx_seq_one_letter_code
_entity_poly.pdbx_strand_id
1 'polypeptide(L)' 'MINITLVIIPGSGARTLSVDNNTTVAQLICANNLHGRDIIINGVGIATNTYETKMIPADAEVFATGSVKGNVNFTTHLL' A
#
# COMPACT_ATOMS: atom_id res chain seq x y z
N MET A 1 12.30 15.66 4.21
CA MET A 1 12.45 14.49 3.33
C MET A 1 12.74 13.27 4.18
N ILE A 2 12.03 12.18 3.91
CA ILE A 2 12.29 10.83 4.44
C ILE A 2 12.48 9.88 3.26
N ASN A 3 13.27 8.84 3.46
CA ASN A 3 13.41 7.75 2.49
C ASN A 3 12.47 6.62 2.86
N ILE A 4 11.85 6.01 1.85
CA ILE A 4 11.03 4.80 1.99
C ILE A 4 11.44 3.78 0.95
N THR A 5 11.11 2.52 1.20
CA THR A 5 11.16 1.46 0.18
C THR A 5 9.77 1.26 -0.37
N LEU A 6 9.56 1.53 -1.66
CA LEU A 6 8.30 1.25 -2.35
C LEU A 6 8.46 -0.03 -3.19
N VAL A 7 7.61 -1.02 -2.93
CA VAL A 7 7.58 -2.29 -3.65
C VAL A 7 6.25 -2.44 -4.38
N ILE A 8 6.28 -2.59 -5.70
CA ILE A 8 5.07 -2.70 -6.53
C ILE A 8 4.95 -4.13 -7.07
N ILE A 9 3.86 -4.83 -6.72
CA ILE A 9 3.66 -6.26 -7.07
C ILE A 9 2.23 -6.48 -7.63
N PRO A 10 2.06 -7.11 -8.80
CA PRO A 10 3.06 -7.20 -9.86
C PRO A 10 3.45 -5.78 -10.33
N GLY A 11 4.67 -5.62 -10.84
CA GLY A 11 5.14 -4.35 -11.36
C GLY A 11 6.65 -4.16 -11.30
N SER A 12 7.08 -2.92 -11.09
CA SER A 12 8.47 -2.47 -11.18
C SER A 12 9.41 -3.00 -10.09
N GLY A 13 8.93 -3.84 -9.17
CA GLY A 13 9.72 -4.32 -8.03
C GLY A 13 9.97 -3.25 -6.98
N ALA A 14 11.03 -3.43 -6.19
CA ALA A 14 11.41 -2.56 -5.08
C ALA A 14 12.30 -1.39 -5.54
N ARG A 15 12.03 -0.18 -5.03
CA ARG A 15 12.89 1.00 -5.21
C ARG A 15 12.84 1.90 -3.97
N THR A 16 13.91 2.63 -3.73
CA THR A 16 13.92 3.71 -2.72
C THR A 16 13.28 4.97 -3.30
N LEU A 17 12.44 5.62 -2.51
CA LEU A 17 11.78 6.88 -2.86
C LEU A 17 12.02 7.90 -1.73
N SER A 18 12.41 9.12 -2.10
CA SER A 18 12.44 10.26 -1.17
C SER A 18 11.09 10.97 -1.22
N VAL A 19 10.43 11.13 -0.07
CA VAL A 19 9.13 11.80 0.06
C VAL A 19 9.17 12.84 1.19
N ASP A 20 8.20 13.75 1.22
CA ASP A 20 8.11 14.73 2.30
C ASP A 20 7.69 14.07 3.62
N ASN A 21 8.12 14.64 4.75
CA ASN A 21 7.87 14.06 6.09
C ASN A 21 6.37 13.98 6.44
N ASN A 22 5.53 14.74 5.73
CA ASN A 22 4.09 14.83 5.96
C ASN A 22 3.29 14.21 4.81
N THR A 23 3.94 13.42 3.94
CA THR A 23 3.24 12.75 2.83
C THR A 23 2.21 11.76 3.38
N THR A 24 0.95 11.92 2.96
CA THR A 24 -0.13 10.98 3.27
C THR A 24 -0.11 9.79 2.32
N VAL A 25 -0.77 8.70 2.69
CA VAL A 25 -0.92 7.53 1.81
C VAL A 25 -1.59 7.91 0.49
N ALA A 26 -2.62 8.76 0.52
CA ALA A 26 -3.29 9.26 -0.69
C ALA A 26 -2.34 10.01 -1.62
N GLN A 27 -1.51 10.90 -1.07
CA GLN A 27 -0.51 11.64 -1.86
C GLN A 27 0.53 10.70 -2.49
N LEU A 28 1.02 9.70 -1.73
CA LEU A 28 1.93 8.70 -2.26
C LEU A 28 1.31 7.91 -3.42
N ILE A 29 0.04 7.52 -3.28
CA ILE A 29 -0.73 6.81 -4.31
C ILE A 29 -0.80 7.63 -5.60
N CYS A 30 -1.23 8.89 -5.49
CA CYS A 30 -1.36 9.78 -6.65
C CYS A 30 0.00 10.04 -7.33
N ALA A 31 1.04 10.34 -6.55
CA ALA A 31 2.37 10.64 -7.07
C ALA A 31 3.04 9.46 -7.79
N ASN A 32 2.64 8.22 -7.48
CA ASN A 32 3.24 7.00 -8.03
C ASN A 32 2.26 6.16 -8.87
N ASN A 33 1.08 6.69 -9.20
CA ASN A 33 0.05 6.00 -9.98
C ASN A 33 -0.33 4.62 -9.39
N LEU A 34 -0.56 4.55 -8.08
CA LEU A 34 -0.84 3.31 -7.35
C LEU A 34 -2.34 3.06 -7.16
N HIS A 35 -3.19 3.66 -7.99
CA HIS A 35 -4.64 3.55 -7.87
C HIS A 35 -5.12 2.10 -7.98
N GLY A 36 -6.11 1.74 -7.16
CA GLY A 36 -6.69 0.39 -7.14
C GLY A 36 -5.78 -0.69 -6.53
N ARG A 37 -4.68 -0.31 -5.86
CA ARG A 37 -3.78 -1.23 -5.17
C ARG A 37 -4.07 -1.29 -3.68
N ASP A 38 -3.91 -2.47 -3.10
CA ASP A 38 -3.86 -2.62 -1.66
C ASP A 38 -2.52 -2.06 -1.16
N ILE A 39 -2.59 -1.19 -0.16
CA ILE A 39 -1.41 -0.58 0.44
C ILE A 39 -1.12 -1.24 1.78
N ILE A 40 0.10 -1.76 1.91
CA ILE A 40 0.60 -2.39 3.12
C ILE A 40 1.85 -1.62 3.55
N ILE A 41 1.88 -1.15 4.80
CA ILE A 41 3.01 -0.40 5.35
C ILE A 41 3.58 -1.20 6.52
N ASN A 42 4.87 -1.55 6.45
CA ASN A 42 5.57 -2.33 7.46
C ASN A 42 4.81 -3.61 7.85
N GLY A 43 4.28 -4.32 6.85
CA GLY A 43 3.52 -5.55 7.03
C GLY A 43 2.05 -5.37 7.44
N VAL A 44 1.56 -4.14 7.62
CA VAL A 44 0.17 -3.87 8.03
C VAL A 44 -0.63 -3.28 6.86
N GLY A 45 -1.74 -3.93 6.51
CA GLY A 45 -2.68 -3.41 5.52
C GLY A 45 -3.35 -2.12 6.00
N ILE A 46 -3.38 -1.11 5.15
CA ILE A 46 -3.93 0.21 5.47
C ILE A 46 -5.36 0.30 4.94
N ALA A 47 -6.29 0.69 5.83
CA ALA A 47 -7.68 0.89 5.45
C ALA A 47 -7.83 2.14 4.56
N THR A 48 -8.56 2.00 3.45
CA THR A 48 -8.73 3.06 2.44
C THR A 48 -9.33 4.34 3.01
N ASN A 49 -10.21 4.25 4.01
CA ASN A 49 -10.80 5.40 4.69
C ASN A 49 -9.78 6.23 5.52
N THR A 50 -8.56 5.73 5.71
CA THR A 50 -7.48 6.45 6.41
C THR A 50 -6.47 7.09 5.47
N TYR A 51 -6.57 6.89 4.15
CA TYR A 51 -5.50 7.29 3.21
C TYR A 51 -5.19 8.79 3.22
N GLU A 52 -6.20 9.63 3.46
CA GLU A 52 -6.06 11.09 3.50
C GLU A 52 -5.38 11.61 4.77
N THR A 53 -5.38 10.84 5.85
CA THR A 53 -4.88 11.28 7.17
C THR A 53 -3.69 10.46 7.68
N LYS A 54 -3.52 9.24 7.17
CA LYS A 54 -2.39 8.38 7.54
C LYS A 54 -1.13 8.86 6.84
N MET A 55 -0.18 9.35 7.63
CA MET A 55 1.16 9.73 7.14
C MET A 55 2.03 8.50 6.91
N ILE A 56 2.92 8.60 5.92
CA ILE A 56 3.98 7.63 5.67
C ILE A 56 5.08 7.80 6.73
N PRO A 57 5.40 6.76 7.51
CA PRO A 57 6.47 6.86 8.50
C PRO A 57 7.86 6.94 7.83
N ALA A 58 8.84 7.49 8.54
CA ALA A 58 10.23 7.43 8.11
C ALA A 58 10.70 5.97 7.98
N ASP A 59 11.55 5.70 7.00
CA ASP A 59 12.13 4.39 6.70
C ASP A 59 11.09 3.28 6.46
N ALA A 60 9.87 3.66 6.06
CA ALA A 60 8.78 2.73 5.81
C ALA A 60 9.09 1.79 4.63
N GLU A 61 8.65 0.55 4.77
CA GLU A 61 8.48 -0.38 3.67
C GLU A 61 7.01 -0.37 3.23
N VAL A 62 6.76 0.06 2.01
CA VAL A 62 5.42 0.21 1.43
C VAL A 62 5.27 -0.79 0.30
N PHE A 63 4.35 -1.74 0.44
CA PHE A 63 3.92 -2.60 -0.66
C PHE A 63 2.64 -2.03 -1.27
N ALA A 64 2.65 -1.87 -2.59
CA ALA A 64 1.49 -1.57 -3.40
C ALA A 64 1.17 -2.79 -4.26
N THR A 65 0.28 -3.64 -3.76
CA THR A 65 -0.09 -4.88 -4.42
C THR A 65 -1.37 -4.74 -5.24
N GLY A 66 -1.43 -5.39 -6.40
CA GLY A 66 -2.73 -5.62 -7.05
C GLY A 66 -3.60 -6.50 -6.16
N SER A 67 -4.93 -6.41 -6.33
CA SER A 67 -5.86 -7.28 -5.60
C SER A 67 -5.55 -8.74 -5.91
N VAL A 68 -5.15 -9.49 -4.87
CA VAL A 68 -5.04 -10.94 -4.98
C VAL A 68 -6.44 -11.47 -4.68
N LYS A 69 -7.09 -12.11 -5.66
CA LYS A 69 -8.35 -12.83 -5.40
C LYS A 69 -8.06 -13.92 -4.38
N GLY A 70 -8.36 -13.65 -3.11
CA GLY A 70 -8.22 -14.63 -2.04
C GLY A 70 -9.03 -15.87 -2.39
N ASN A 71 -8.44 -17.06 -2.19
CA ASN A 71 -9.19 -18.31 -2.33
C ASN A 71 -10.02 -18.52 -1.05
N VAL A 72 -11.17 -17.85 -0.97
CA VAL A 72 -12.14 -18.12 0.09
C VAL A 72 -12.78 -19.47 -0.21
N ASN A 73 -12.42 -20.49 0.58
CA ASN A 73 -13.22 -21.71 0.65
C ASN A 73 -14.57 -21.31 1.24
N PHE A 74 -15.54 -21.01 0.38
CA PHE A 74 -16.93 -21.00 0.79
C PHE A 74 -17.32 -22.45 1.08
N THR A 75 -17.20 -22.87 2.34
CA THR A 75 -17.94 -24.02 2.81
C THR A 75 -19.41 -23.62 2.81
N THR A 76 -20.09 -23.86 1.70
CA THR A 76 -21.54 -23.76 1.62
C THR A 76 -22.11 -24.74 2.64
N HIS A 77 -22.49 -24.26 3.81
CA HIS A 77 -23.44 -24.99 4.65
C HIS A 77 -24.78 -24.91 3.92
N LEU A 78 -25.06 -25.95 3.12
CA LEU A 78 -26.40 -26.28 2.68
C LEU A 78 -27.23 -26.53 3.94
N LEU A 79 -28.13 -25.59 4.23
CA LEU A 79 -29.30 -25.80 5.07
C LEU A 79 -30.52 -25.83 4.15
#